data_AF-A0A9P8PGU3-F1
#
_entry.id   AF-A0A9P8PGU3-F1
#
_cell.length_a   1.000
_cell.length_b   1.000
_cell.length_c   1.000
_cell.angle_alpha   90.00
_cell.angle_beta   90.00
_cell.angle_gamma   90.00
#
_symmetry.space_group_name_H-M   'P 1'
#
loop_
_entity.id
_entity.type
_entity.pdbx_description
1 polymer ?
#
loop_
_entity_poly.entity_id
_entity_poly.type
_entity_poly.pdbx_seq_one_letter_code
_entity_poly.pdbx_strand_id
1 'polypeptide(L)'
;MGQKYYGVQNGRETGVFSSWSDAKASTNGYSNNSFKSFSSPNAASQFVNGNPSYSIESKQGNYGVAQGRSNGVYNTWGGAKAQVQGYSGAEHRSFNNHAAAQNWVNQNSGFSKGQSGNKGPF
;
A
#
# COMPACT_ATOMS: atom_id res chain seq x y z
N MET A 1 6.05 -1.52 -21.60
CA MET A 1 7.13 -1.84 -20.63
C MET A 1 7.09 -0.78 -19.54
N GLY A 2 6.91 -1.16 -18.27
CA GLY A 2 6.80 -0.19 -17.18
C GLY A 2 8.16 0.38 -16.77
N GLN A 3 8.22 1.68 -16.52
CA GLN A 3 9.41 2.34 -15.97
C GLN A 3 9.67 1.84 -14.54
N LYS A 4 10.92 1.50 -14.22
CA LYS A 4 11.36 1.11 -12.88
C LYS A 4 12.21 2.22 -12.29
N TYR A 5 12.01 2.48 -11.00
CA TYR A 5 12.77 3.45 -10.22
C TYR A 5 13.56 2.70 -9.15
N TYR A 6 14.83 3.00 -9.00
CA TYR A 6 15.73 2.33 -8.07
C TYR A 6 16.10 3.33 -6.97
N GLY A 7 15.65 3.08 -5.75
CA GLY A 7 16.08 3.86 -4.59
C GLY A 7 17.33 3.23 -3.98
N VAL A 8 18.40 4.01 -3.78
CA VAL A 8 19.60 3.62 -3.04
C VAL A 8 19.62 4.39 -1.73
N GLN A 9 19.37 3.71 -0.63
CA GLN A 9 19.37 4.28 0.72
C GLN A 9 20.79 4.28 1.32
N ASN A 10 21.57 3.22 1.05
CA ASN A 10 22.97 3.13 1.46
C ASN A 10 23.82 2.69 0.25
N GLY A 11 24.85 3.46 -0.06
CA GLY A 11 25.75 3.23 -1.19
C GLY A 11 26.81 4.34 -1.26
N ARG A 12 27.64 4.29 -2.31
CA ARG A 12 28.55 5.37 -2.70
C ARG A 12 27.80 6.66 -3.05
N GLU A 13 26.64 6.50 -3.68
CA GLU A 13 25.69 7.58 -3.92
C GLU A 13 24.29 7.12 -3.50
N THR A 14 23.58 7.97 -2.77
CA THR A 14 22.21 7.72 -2.31
C THR A 14 21.25 8.59 -3.09
N GLY A 15 20.11 8.04 -3.49
CA GLY A 15 19.21 8.74 -4.40
C GLY A 15 18.22 7.84 -5.09
N VAL A 16 17.32 8.45 -5.86
CA VAL A 16 16.40 7.75 -6.76
C VAL A 16 16.99 7.79 -8.16
N PHE A 17 17.21 6.62 -8.74
CA PHE A 17 17.72 6.44 -10.09
C PHE A 17 16.62 5.88 -10.99
N SER A 18 16.55 6.35 -12.23
CA SER A 18 15.66 5.80 -13.27
C SER A 18 16.30 4.63 -14.03
N SER A 19 17.59 4.36 -13.78
CA SER A 19 18.37 3.33 -14.46
C SER A 19 19.03 2.37 -13.48
N TRP A 20 19.02 1.07 -13.82
CA TRP A 20 19.74 0.04 -13.07
C TRP A 20 21.25 0.24 -13.13
N SER A 21 21.78 0.73 -14.25
CA SER A 21 23.22 0.93 -14.42
C SER A 21 23.76 1.92 -13.39
N ASP A 22 23.06 3.04 -13.19
CA ASP A 22 23.46 4.07 -12.23
C ASP A 22 23.31 3.56 -10.80
N ALA A 23 22.16 2.97 -10.45
CA ALA A 23 21.95 2.39 -9.11
C ALA A 23 22.97 1.29 -8.77
N LYS A 24 23.37 0.48 -9.76
CA LYS A 24 24.43 -0.53 -9.60
C LYS A 24 25.78 0.14 -9.42
N ALA A 25 26.14 1.14 -10.21
CA ALA A 25 27.39 1.87 -10.04
C ALA A 25 27.51 2.50 -8.63
N SER A 26 26.40 3.00 -8.09
CA SER A 26 26.34 3.60 -6.76
C SER A 26 26.41 2.57 -5.61
N THR A 27 26.15 1.29 -5.84
CA THR A 27 26.13 0.24 -4.78
C THR A 27 27.24 -0.80 -4.93
N ASN A 28 27.77 -0.99 -6.14
CA ASN A 28 28.73 -2.02 -6.46
C ASN A 28 30.02 -1.87 -5.64
N GLY A 29 30.37 -2.92 -4.90
CA GLY A 29 31.53 -2.92 -4.02
C GLY A 29 31.40 -2.03 -2.77
N TYR A 30 30.20 -1.59 -2.40
CA TYR A 30 29.94 -0.90 -1.12
C TYR A 30 29.39 -1.88 -0.09
N SER A 31 30.10 -2.03 1.03
CA SER A 31 29.67 -2.89 2.15
C SER A 31 28.43 -2.31 2.83
N ASN A 32 27.46 -3.16 3.18
CA ASN A 32 26.15 -2.75 3.73
C ASN A 32 25.33 -1.83 2.82
N ASN A 33 25.48 -1.98 1.49
CA ASN A 33 24.59 -1.29 0.56
C ASN A 33 23.11 -1.70 0.78
N SER A 34 22.20 -0.76 0.59
CA SER A 34 20.76 -0.96 0.68
C SER A 34 20.10 -0.25 -0.49
N PHE A 35 19.61 -1.04 -1.44
CA PHE A 35 18.92 -0.55 -2.63
C PHE A 35 17.70 -1.40 -2.95
N LYS A 36 16.74 -0.81 -3.66
CA LYS A 36 15.50 -1.48 -4.02
C LYS A 36 14.85 -0.87 -5.25
N SER A 37 14.19 -1.70 -6.06
CA SER A 37 13.39 -1.27 -7.21
C SER A 37 11.92 -1.04 -6.86
N PHE A 38 11.33 -0.02 -7.47
CA PHE A 38 9.95 0.42 -7.28
C PHE A 38 9.30 0.72 -8.63
N SER A 39 7.98 0.61 -8.70
CA SER A 39 7.18 1.03 -9.86
C SER A 39 6.81 2.52 -9.82
N SER A 40 7.12 3.23 -8.72
CA SER A 40 6.79 4.65 -8.52
C SER A 40 8.01 5.43 -8.00
N PRO A 41 8.30 6.63 -8.56
CA PRO A 41 9.42 7.46 -8.11
C PRO A 41 9.22 7.99 -6.68
N ASN A 42 7.97 8.25 -6.30
CA ASN A 42 7.64 8.69 -4.95
C ASN A 42 7.98 7.61 -3.91
N ALA A 43 7.71 6.34 -4.22
CA ALA A 43 8.05 5.21 -3.37
C ALA A 43 9.58 5.03 -3.25
N ALA A 44 10.32 5.20 -4.35
CA ALA A 44 11.77 5.16 -4.33
C ALA A 44 12.36 6.30 -3.47
N SER A 45 11.80 7.51 -3.56
CA SER A 45 12.24 8.66 -2.76
C SER A 45 12.04 8.41 -1.27
N GLN A 46 10.91 7.86 -0.86
CA GLN A 46 10.64 7.55 0.55
C GLN A 46 11.59 6.49 1.13
N PHE A 47 11.98 5.50 0.32
CA PHE A 47 13.00 4.53 0.71
C PHE A 47 14.37 5.17 0.94
N VAL A 48 14.80 6.06 0.03
CA VAL A 48 16.08 6.78 0.14
C VAL A 48 16.13 7.69 1.36
N ASN A 49 15.02 8.38 1.67
CA ASN A 49 14.89 9.26 2.83
C ASN A 49 14.92 8.51 4.19
N GLY A 50 15.23 7.21 4.19
CA GLY A 50 15.39 6.43 5.41
C GLY A 50 14.08 6.28 6.18
N ASN A 51 12.92 6.43 5.52
CA ASN A 51 11.65 6.21 6.17
C ASN A 51 11.43 4.69 6.25
N PRO A 52 11.66 4.05 7.43
CA PRO A 52 11.58 2.59 7.55
C PRO A 52 10.15 2.08 7.32
N SER A 53 9.18 2.99 7.30
CA SER A 53 7.78 2.69 7.01
C SER A 53 7.54 2.22 5.56
N TYR A 54 8.53 2.31 4.67
CA TYR A 54 8.52 1.68 3.35
C TYR A 54 9.15 0.27 3.36
N SER A 55 8.88 -0.50 4.42
CA SER A 55 8.89 -1.96 4.32
C SER A 55 8.09 -2.37 3.08
N ILE A 56 8.59 -3.37 2.37
CA ILE A 56 8.13 -3.94 1.08
C ILE A 56 6.61 -4.23 0.97
N GLU A 57 5.85 -4.13 2.06
CA GLU A 57 4.51 -4.70 2.17
C GLU A 57 3.35 -3.68 2.10
N SER A 58 3.60 -2.37 1.94
CA SER A 58 2.52 -1.46 1.58
C SER A 58 2.29 -1.49 0.07
N LYS A 59 1.81 -2.62 -0.46
CA LYS A 59 1.01 -2.57 -1.68
C LYS A 59 -0.10 -1.57 -1.37
N GLN A 60 -0.05 -0.38 -1.95
CA GLN A 60 -1.22 0.48 -2.00
C GLN A 60 -2.28 -0.35 -2.74
N GLY A 61 -3.17 -0.94 -1.97
CA GLY A 61 -4.07 -2.00 -2.39
C GLY A 61 -5.43 -1.70 -1.83
N ASN A 62 -6.48 -2.16 -2.51
CA ASN A 62 -7.83 -1.91 -2.06
C ASN A 62 -8.21 -3.06 -1.12
N TYR A 63 -7.98 -2.90 0.18
CA TYR A 63 -8.25 -3.90 1.20
C TYR A 63 -9.65 -3.64 1.79
N GLY A 64 -10.63 -4.44 1.38
CA GLY A 64 -11.95 -4.41 1.97
C GLY A 64 -11.97 -5.16 3.30
N VAL A 65 -12.48 -4.55 4.35
CA VAL A 65 -12.82 -5.18 5.64
C VAL A 65 -14.35 -5.21 5.73
N ALA A 66 -14.91 -6.41 5.62
CA ALA A 66 -16.34 -6.66 5.74
C ALA A 66 -16.76 -6.89 7.20
N GLN A 67 -15.92 -7.57 7.99
CA GLN A 67 -16.14 -7.76 9.42
C GLN A 67 -14.84 -7.44 10.16
N GLY A 68 -14.91 -6.52 11.11
CA GLY A 68 -13.78 -6.11 11.94
C GLY A 68 -14.20 -5.02 12.93
N ARG A 69 -13.21 -4.39 13.57
CA ARG A 69 -13.43 -3.22 14.43
C ARG A 69 -14.07 -2.05 13.68
N SER A 70 -13.75 -1.90 12.39
CA SER A 70 -14.37 -0.94 11.49
C SER A 70 -14.40 -1.52 10.08
N ASN A 71 -15.58 -1.48 9.47
CA ASN A 71 -15.79 -1.98 8.12
C ASN A 71 -15.54 -0.86 7.11
N GLY A 72 -14.95 -1.20 5.97
CA GLY A 72 -14.61 -0.22 4.94
C GLY A 72 -13.48 -0.68 4.01
N VAL A 73 -13.12 0.19 3.06
CA VAL A 73 -11.99 -0.04 2.15
C VAL A 73 -10.78 0.76 2.64
N TYR A 74 -9.66 0.06 2.85
CA TYR A 74 -8.40 0.62 3.28
C TYR A 74 -7.38 0.53 2.15
N ASN A 75 -6.58 1.59 1.99
CA ASN A 75 -5.55 1.67 0.94
C ASN A 75 -4.23 1.00 1.34
N THR A 76 -4.11 0.53 2.58
CA THR A 76 -2.91 -0.11 3.11
C THR A 76 -3.29 -1.36 3.89
N TRP A 77 -2.45 -2.38 3.81
CA TRP A 77 -2.61 -3.58 4.64
C TRP A 77 -2.55 -3.23 6.12
N GLY A 78 -1.65 -2.33 6.54
CA GLY A 78 -1.57 -1.89 7.94
C GLY A 78 -2.88 -1.33 8.47
N GLY A 79 -3.57 -0.50 7.69
CA GLY A 79 -4.89 0.04 8.05
C GLY A 79 -5.97 -1.04 8.16
N ALA A 80 -6.04 -1.96 7.20
CA ALA A 80 -6.98 -3.08 7.23
C ALA A 80 -6.69 -4.06 8.37
N LYS A 81 -5.41 -4.42 8.56
CA LYS A 81 -4.93 -5.33 9.60
C LYS A 81 -5.30 -4.83 10.99
N ALA A 82 -5.17 -3.52 11.24
CA ALA A 82 -5.58 -2.91 12.49
C ALA A 82 -7.08 -3.14 12.81
N GLN A 83 -7.94 -3.35 11.80
CA GLN A 83 -9.36 -3.61 12.01
C GLN A 83 -9.68 -5.08 12.26
N VAL A 84 -8.90 -6.01 11.68
CA VAL A 84 -9.20 -7.45 11.72
C VAL A 84 -8.37 -8.22 12.73
N GLN A 85 -7.17 -7.73 13.06
CA GLN A 85 -6.24 -8.44 13.93
C GLN A 85 -6.81 -8.60 15.35
N GLY A 86 -7.03 -9.86 15.75
CA GLY A 86 -7.61 -10.21 17.05
C GLY A 86 -9.13 -10.02 17.13
N TYR A 87 -9.81 -9.75 16.01
CA TYR A 87 -11.28 -9.70 15.95
C TYR A 87 -11.81 -11.09 15.56
N SER A 88 -12.66 -11.68 16.40
CA SER A 88 -13.25 -12.99 16.14
C SER A 88 -14.28 -12.90 15.00
N GLY A 89 -14.15 -13.75 13.98
CA GLY A 89 -15.01 -13.70 12.79
C GLY A 89 -14.67 -12.55 11.84
N ALA A 90 -13.45 -12.04 11.86
CA ALA A 90 -13.03 -11.00 10.91
C ALA A 90 -13.02 -11.50 9.47
N GLU A 91 -13.59 -10.71 8.57
CA GLU A 91 -13.64 -10.99 7.14
C GLU A 91 -13.03 -9.82 6.38
N HIS A 92 -11.97 -10.10 5.61
CA HIS A 92 -11.31 -9.12 4.77
C HIS A 92 -10.80 -9.74 3.47
N ARG A 93 -10.65 -8.89 2.45
CA ARG A 93 -10.12 -9.31 1.15
C ARG A 93 -9.42 -8.16 0.43
N SER A 94 -8.43 -8.47 -0.40
CA SER A 94 -7.75 -7.50 -1.26
C SER A 94 -8.32 -7.50 -2.68
N PHE A 95 -8.43 -6.32 -3.28
CA PHE A 95 -8.99 -6.12 -4.62
C PHE A 95 -8.03 -5.30 -5.50
N ASN A 96 -8.14 -5.54 -6.81
CA ASN A 96 -7.39 -4.80 -7.81
C ASN A 96 -7.89 -3.36 -8.00
N ASN A 97 -9.13 -3.06 -7.62
CA ASN A 97 -9.70 -1.72 -7.72
C ASN A 97 -10.59 -1.38 -6.50
N HIS A 98 -10.77 -0.08 -6.25
CA HIS A 98 -11.50 0.43 -5.09
C HIS A 98 -13.00 0.10 -5.15
N ALA A 99 -13.62 0.23 -6.32
CA ALA A 99 -15.05 -0.01 -6.49
C ALA A 99 -15.46 -1.45 -6.16
N ALA A 100 -14.66 -2.43 -6.59
CA ALA A 100 -14.87 -3.84 -6.29
C ALA A 100 -14.71 -4.12 -4.78
N ALA A 101 -13.72 -3.48 -4.13
CA ALA A 101 -13.57 -3.59 -2.68
C ALA A 101 -14.79 -3.00 -1.95
N GLN A 102 -15.25 -1.83 -2.36
CA GLN A 102 -16.40 -1.16 -1.75
C GLN A 102 -17.67 -1.98 -1.90
N ASN A 103 -17.93 -2.50 -3.10
CA ASN A 103 -19.08 -3.36 -3.36
C ASN A 103 -19.03 -4.63 -2.50
N TRP A 104 -17.86 -5.26 -2.40
CA TRP A 104 -17.70 -6.46 -1.57
C TRP A 104 -17.92 -6.16 -0.09
N VAL A 105 -17.35 -5.07 0.45
CA VAL A 105 -17.58 -4.66 1.83
C VAL A 105 -19.07 -4.38 2.06
N ASN A 106 -19.75 -3.67 1.17
CA ASN A 106 -21.18 -3.38 1.30
C ASN A 106 -22.04 -4.67 1.30
N GLN A 107 -21.64 -5.70 0.56
CA GLN A 107 -22.35 -6.98 0.48
C GLN A 107 -22.09 -7.92 1.66
N ASN A 108 -20.86 -7.89 2.21
CA ASN A 108 -20.41 -8.85 3.22
C ASN A 108 -20.34 -8.26 4.63
N SER A 109 -20.39 -6.94 4.75
CA SER A 109 -20.51 -6.30 6.06
C SER A 109 -21.90 -6.49 6.62
N GLY A 110 -21.97 -6.68 7.94
CA GLY A 110 -23.21 -6.75 8.71
C GLY A 110 -24.02 -5.44 8.64
N PHE A 111 -23.57 -4.47 7.86
CA PHE A 111 -24.26 -3.26 7.44
C PHE A 111 -25.41 -3.57 6.45
N SER A 112 -26.17 -4.62 6.72
CA SER A 112 -27.54 -4.69 6.25
C SER A 112 -28.34 -3.64 7.03
N LYS A 113 -28.74 -2.57 6.32
CA LYS A 113 -29.76 -1.56 6.69
C LYS A 113 -29.24 -0.32 7.45
N GLY A 114 -29.06 0.78 6.71
CA GLY A 114 -28.84 2.09 7.33
C GLY A 114 -28.48 3.29 6.43
N GLN A 115 -28.98 3.40 5.20
CA GLN A 115 -29.01 4.68 4.47
C GLN A 115 -30.11 4.67 3.40
N SER A 116 -31.36 4.80 3.86
CA SER A 116 -32.37 5.53 3.09
C SER A 116 -32.16 7.01 3.40
N GLY A 117 -31.98 7.85 2.38
CA GLY A 117 -31.95 9.29 2.61
C GLY A 117 -31.19 10.09 1.56
N ASN A 118 -31.66 10.09 0.31
CA ASN A 118 -31.61 11.32 -0.47
C ASN A 118 -32.89 11.45 -1.30
N LYS A 119 -34.00 11.77 -0.60
CA LYS A 119 -34.95 12.71 -1.17
C LYS A 119 -34.37 14.09 -0.85
N GLY A 120 -33.77 14.73 -1.86
CA GLY A 120 -33.38 16.12 -1.74
C GLY A 120 -34.60 16.97 -1.35
N PRO A 121 -34.42 18.05 -0.59
CA PRO A 121 -35.52 18.94 -0.27
C PRO A 121 -35.80 19.87 -1.46
N PHE A 122 -37.08 19.90 -1.85
CA PHE A 122 -37.77 20.80 -2.79
C PHE A 122 -37.53 20.60 -4.29
#